data_AF-A0A847YT67-F1
#
_entry.id   AF-A0A847YT67-F1
#
_cell.length_a   1.000
_cell.length_b   1.000
_cell.length_c   1.000
_cell.angle_alpha   90.00
_cell.angle_beta   90.00
_cell.angle_gamma   90.00
#
_symmetry.space_group_name_H-M   'P 1'
#
loop_
_entity.id
_entity.type
_entity.pdbx_description
1 polymer ?
#
loop_
_entity_poly.entity_id
_entity_poly.type
_entity_poly.pdbx_seq_one_letter_code
_entity_poly.pdbx_strand_id
1 'polypeptide(L)'
;MIGNTSSNWWAETLQPFPNTMAAKKFSENYATFEEWQQNACDTAYKRKIERLHGLHPTATLSQLDRHPRKKQKPLGEVKKSIPAKMKWSALTPKERNLRSKARKVLFEVKSGKSLEAASAEHHIKPETVRRHIDGFVKESGRWRVKRIVKNEMSMRIYSRGREQHILVPDVRQASIIGRYNNAVKNFLRTHNESFLSPFEGMAIKDSRGVAHRLETDLKALYMLWERKPEEQQRPIYDDLG
;
A
#
# COMPACT_ATOMS: atom_id res chain seq x y z
N MET A 1 35.14 24.86 -52.88
CA MET A 1 36.09 25.18 -51.80
C MET A 1 35.54 26.35 -51.02
N ILE A 2 35.32 26.17 -49.72
CA ILE A 2 35.48 27.08 -48.56
C ILE A 2 34.87 26.29 -47.40
N GLY A 3 35.64 26.10 -46.33
CA GLY A 3 35.43 25.05 -45.34
C GLY A 3 34.72 25.45 -44.06
N ASN A 4 34.43 24.40 -43.30
CA ASN A 4 34.62 24.21 -41.86
C ASN A 4 34.00 25.23 -40.89
N THR A 5 33.01 24.80 -40.09
CA THR A 5 33.18 24.68 -38.62
C THR A 5 32.03 23.95 -37.95
N SER A 6 32.43 23.04 -37.07
CA SER A 6 31.68 22.28 -36.09
C SER A 6 30.82 23.15 -35.17
N SER A 7 29.65 22.66 -34.75
CA SER A 7 29.12 22.91 -33.41
C SER A 7 28.08 21.84 -33.06
N ASN A 8 28.50 20.98 -32.13
CA ASN A 8 27.77 19.85 -31.59
C ASN A 8 27.47 20.19 -30.12
N TRP A 9 26.28 20.70 -29.81
CA TRP A 9 25.77 21.05 -28.48
C TRP A 9 24.23 21.01 -28.60
N TRP A 10 23.42 20.19 -27.92
CA TRP A 10 23.46 19.74 -26.53
C TRP A 10 22.83 18.34 -26.41
N ALA A 11 23.63 17.37 -25.95
CA ALA A 11 23.11 16.21 -25.23
C ALA A 11 22.91 16.64 -23.78
N GLU A 12 21.69 17.05 -23.42
CA GLU A 12 21.30 17.18 -22.01
C GLU A 12 21.30 15.79 -21.38
N THR A 13 22.41 15.49 -20.72
CA THR A 13 22.55 14.40 -19.78
C THR A 13 21.55 14.63 -18.65
N LEU A 14 20.46 13.87 -18.66
CA LEU A 14 19.60 13.70 -17.50
C LEU A 14 20.45 13.16 -16.35
N GLN A 15 20.92 14.07 -15.49
CA GLN A 15 21.58 13.69 -14.25
C GLN A 15 20.60 12.88 -13.40
N PRO A 16 21.00 11.71 -12.86
CA PRO A 16 20.17 11.00 -11.91
C PRO A 16 20.04 11.85 -10.65
N PHE A 17 18.79 12.23 -10.33
CA PHE A 17 18.46 13.01 -9.14
C PHE A 17 19.11 12.46 -7.86
N PRO A 18 19.59 13.33 -6.96
CA PRO A 18 20.25 12.92 -5.72
C PRO A 18 19.27 12.18 -4.79
N ASN A 19 19.61 10.91 -4.59
CA ASN A 19 19.00 9.97 -3.67
C ASN A 19 18.89 10.56 -2.24
N THR A 20 17.68 10.86 -1.77
CA THR A 20 17.46 11.37 -0.40
C THR A 20 16.41 10.53 0.36
N MET A 21 16.91 9.91 1.44
CA MET A 21 16.33 8.88 2.31
C MET A 21 16.15 7.49 1.66
N ALA A 22 17.27 6.84 1.37
CA ALA A 22 17.39 5.49 0.83
C ALA A 22 16.43 4.48 1.49
N ALA A 23 15.70 3.72 0.67
CA ALA A 23 15.33 2.37 1.07
C ALA A 23 16.60 1.66 1.58
N LYS A 24 16.54 0.90 2.69
CA LYS A 24 17.70 0.13 3.17
C LYS A 24 18.24 -0.69 2.00
N LYS A 25 19.46 -0.35 1.53
CA LYS A 25 20.13 -1.09 0.47
C LYS A 25 20.32 -2.54 0.93
N PHE A 26 20.28 -3.47 -0.01
CA PHE A 26 20.55 -4.88 0.27
C PHE A 26 21.99 -5.07 0.77
N SER A 27 22.96 -4.44 0.12
CA SER A 27 24.35 -4.34 0.57
C SER A 27 24.91 -2.95 0.30
N GLU A 28 26.20 -2.73 0.51
CA GLU A 28 26.84 -1.44 0.21
C GLU A 28 26.81 -1.11 -1.30
N ASN A 29 27.11 -2.12 -2.11
CA ASN A 29 27.26 -2.02 -3.56
C ASN A 29 25.94 -2.27 -4.31
N TYR A 30 24.98 -2.96 -3.70
CA TYR A 30 23.74 -3.35 -4.38
C TYR A 30 22.51 -2.82 -3.66
N ALA A 31 21.64 -2.13 -4.39
CA ALA A 31 20.42 -1.57 -3.83
C ALA A 31 19.39 -2.67 -3.52
N THR A 32 19.34 -3.72 -4.36
CA THR A 32 18.35 -4.80 -4.28
C THR A 32 19.02 -6.18 -4.21
N PHE A 33 18.25 -7.19 -3.78
CA PHE A 33 18.71 -8.58 -3.75
C PHE A 33 18.92 -9.11 -5.18
N GLU A 34 18.01 -8.76 -6.11
CA GLU A 34 18.05 -9.21 -7.50
C GLU A 34 19.32 -8.71 -8.22
N GLU A 35 19.69 -7.46 -7.97
CA GLU A 35 20.93 -6.87 -8.50
C GLU A 35 22.16 -7.59 -7.95
N TRP A 36 22.22 -7.86 -6.64
CA TRP A 36 23.29 -8.65 -6.05
C TRP A 36 23.30 -10.08 -6.63
N GLN A 37 22.14 -10.72 -6.80
CA GLN A 37 22.01 -12.08 -7.29
C GLN A 37 22.53 -12.24 -8.73
N GLN A 38 22.27 -11.26 -9.58
CA GLN A 38 22.75 -11.22 -10.97
C GLN A 38 24.28 -11.08 -11.06
N ASN A 39 24.87 -10.32 -10.14
CA ASN A 39 26.31 -10.04 -10.13
C ASN A 39 27.12 -11.03 -9.27
N ALA A 40 26.47 -11.79 -8.39
CA ALA A 40 27.13 -12.75 -7.52
C ALA A 40 27.52 -14.04 -8.27
N CYS A 41 28.77 -14.46 -8.11
CA CYS A 41 29.25 -15.75 -8.60
C CYS A 41 28.50 -16.91 -7.95
N ASP A 42 28.19 -17.97 -8.72
CA ASP A 42 27.53 -19.16 -8.17
C ASP A 42 28.47 -19.92 -7.23
N THR A 43 28.21 -19.77 -5.94
CA THR A 43 29.02 -20.29 -4.84
C THR A 43 28.11 -20.84 -3.75
N ALA A 44 28.66 -21.67 -2.86
CA ALA A 44 27.92 -22.12 -1.67
C ALA A 44 27.42 -20.93 -0.82
N TYR A 45 28.20 -19.84 -0.77
CA TYR A 45 27.80 -18.58 -0.14
C TYR A 45 26.56 -17.98 -0.83
N LYS A 46 26.57 -17.85 -2.16
CA LYS A 46 25.42 -17.34 -2.91
C LYS A 46 24.15 -18.12 -2.59
N ARG A 47 24.20 -19.46 -2.71
CA ARG A 47 23.06 -20.34 -2.44
C ARG A 47 22.54 -20.24 -1.00
N LYS A 48 23.45 -20.09 -0.01
CA LYS A 48 23.07 -19.82 1.39
C LYS A 48 22.26 -18.52 1.49
N ILE A 49 22.75 -17.44 0.90
CA ILE A 49 22.10 -16.13 0.96
C ILE A 49 20.76 -16.14 0.21
N GLU A 50 20.68 -16.76 -0.96
CA GLU A 50 19.43 -16.92 -1.72
C GLU A 50 18.37 -17.67 -0.91
N ARG A 51 18.74 -18.81 -0.31
CA ARG A 51 17.85 -19.58 0.57
C ARG A 51 17.35 -18.75 1.75
N LEU A 52 18.26 -18.05 2.44
CA LEU A 52 17.89 -17.22 3.59
C LEU A 52 17.06 -16.00 3.18
N HIS A 53 17.32 -15.40 2.02
CA HIS A 53 16.52 -14.29 1.50
C HIS A 53 15.11 -14.75 1.11
N GLY A 54 14.96 -15.95 0.56
CA GLY A 54 13.65 -16.57 0.33
C GLY A 54 12.82 -16.70 1.62
N LEU A 55 13.48 -16.94 2.75
CA LEU A 55 12.85 -17.00 4.08
C LEU A 55 12.67 -15.62 4.73
N HIS A 56 13.59 -14.67 4.48
CA HIS A 56 13.61 -13.34 5.07
C HIS A 56 13.77 -12.29 3.96
N PRO A 57 12.72 -12.03 3.17
CA PRO A 57 12.78 -11.19 1.97
C PRO A 57 12.98 -9.69 2.26
N THR A 58 13.14 -9.32 3.54
CA THR A 58 13.41 -7.94 3.98
C THR A 58 14.76 -7.78 4.65
N ALA A 59 15.55 -8.87 4.77
CA ALA A 59 16.87 -8.86 5.37
C ALA A 59 17.92 -8.27 4.40
N THR A 60 18.87 -7.52 4.94
CA THR A 60 20.06 -7.09 4.19
C THR A 60 21.10 -8.22 4.13
N LEU A 61 22.06 -8.13 3.21
CA LEU A 61 23.15 -9.10 3.06
C LEU A 61 23.87 -9.36 4.40
N SER A 62 24.21 -8.30 5.13
CA SER A 62 24.84 -8.38 6.46
C SER A 62 24.00 -9.16 7.48
N GLN A 63 22.67 -9.03 7.43
CA GLN A 63 21.77 -9.78 8.31
C GLN A 63 21.69 -11.25 7.90
N LEU A 64 21.56 -11.52 6.60
CA LEU A 64 21.54 -12.88 6.04
C LEU A 64 22.86 -13.60 6.33
N ASP A 65 23.97 -12.87 6.35
CA ASP A 65 25.28 -13.40 6.70
C ASP A 65 25.54 -13.47 8.21
N ARG A 66 24.55 -13.15 9.05
CA ARG A 66 24.61 -13.20 10.52
C ARG A 66 25.60 -12.21 11.16
N HIS A 67 26.01 -11.19 10.41
CA HIS A 67 26.82 -10.08 10.89
C HIS A 67 26.04 -8.76 10.77
N PRO A 68 24.92 -8.59 11.48
CA PRO A 68 24.13 -7.36 11.42
C PRO A 68 24.98 -6.16 11.86
N ARG A 69 24.82 -5.04 11.17
CA ARG A 69 25.49 -3.78 11.55
C ARG A 69 24.98 -3.30 12.92
N LYS A 70 25.72 -2.41 13.60
CA LYS A 70 25.52 -1.91 15.00
C LYS A 70 24.11 -1.36 15.37
N LYS A 71 23.15 -1.31 14.45
CA LYS A 71 21.74 -0.90 14.68
C LYS A 71 20.73 -1.76 13.91
N GLN A 72 21.17 -2.87 13.34
CA GLN A 72 20.32 -3.80 12.62
C GLN A 72 19.87 -4.91 13.55
N LYS A 73 18.63 -5.35 13.36
CA LYS A 73 18.11 -6.53 14.06
C LYS A 73 18.88 -7.78 13.63
N PRO A 74 19.12 -8.74 14.54
CA PRO A 74 19.62 -10.04 14.18
C PRO A 74 18.62 -10.76 13.25
N LEU A 75 19.11 -11.71 12.46
CA LEU A 75 18.30 -12.39 11.44
C LEU A 75 17.04 -13.05 12.02
N GLY A 76 17.13 -13.61 13.23
CA GLY A 76 15.99 -14.24 13.91
C GLY A 76 14.81 -13.31 14.19
N GLU A 77 15.08 -12.01 14.33
CA GLU A 77 14.05 -10.98 14.52
C GLU A 77 13.57 -10.35 13.20
N VAL A 78 14.24 -10.65 12.08
CA VAL A 78 13.81 -10.17 10.77
C VAL A 78 12.57 -10.94 10.33
N LYS A 79 11.55 -10.20 9.91
CA LYS A 79 10.27 -10.78 9.48
C LYS A 79 10.48 -11.74 8.31
N LYS A 80 9.81 -12.90 8.40
CA LYS A 80 9.84 -13.95 7.38
C LYS A 80 9.04 -13.64 6.11
N SER A 81 8.29 -12.54 6.12
CA SER A 81 7.42 -12.17 5.00
C SER A 81 7.40 -10.66 4.82
N ILE A 82 7.20 -10.23 3.59
CA ILE A 82 6.99 -8.82 3.28
C ILE A 82 5.65 -8.36 3.86
N PRO A 83 5.54 -7.10 4.29
CA PRO A 83 4.29 -6.56 4.82
C PRO A 83 3.09 -6.83 3.91
N ALA A 84 3.21 -6.75 2.59
CA ALA A 84 2.11 -7.04 1.66
C ALA A 84 1.45 -8.43 1.83
N LYS A 85 2.21 -9.44 2.25
CA LYS A 85 1.73 -10.84 2.38
C LYS A 85 1.29 -11.19 3.81
N MET A 86 1.48 -10.28 4.76
CA MET A 86 1.11 -10.50 6.16
C MET A 86 -0.39 -10.21 6.40
N LYS A 87 -0.98 -10.96 7.33
CA LYS A 87 -2.32 -10.67 7.88
C LYS A 87 -2.33 -9.34 8.61
N TRP A 88 -3.50 -8.70 8.69
CA TRP A 88 -3.64 -7.39 9.34
C TRP A 88 -3.19 -7.40 10.81
N SER A 89 -3.49 -8.47 11.54
CA SER A 89 -3.13 -8.64 12.95
C SER A 89 -1.62 -8.67 13.19
N ALA A 90 -0.84 -9.18 12.23
CA ALA A 90 0.62 -9.32 12.34
C ALA A 90 1.38 -8.03 11.97
N LEU A 91 0.69 -6.99 11.50
CA LEU A 91 1.29 -5.70 11.19
C LEU A 91 1.38 -4.80 12.40
N THR A 92 2.48 -4.04 12.50
CA THR A 92 2.61 -2.96 13.48
C THR A 92 1.73 -1.76 13.09
N PRO A 93 1.39 -0.85 14.03
CA PRO A 93 0.61 0.35 13.72
C PRO A 93 1.22 1.18 12.56
N LYS A 94 2.55 1.33 12.56
CA LYS A 94 3.27 2.01 11.47
C LYS A 94 3.08 1.32 10.12
N GLU A 95 3.13 -0.01 10.06
CA GLU A 95 2.94 -0.76 8.82
C GLU A 95 1.48 -0.72 8.34
N ARG A 96 0.51 -0.72 9.27
CA ARG A 96 -0.91 -0.53 8.95
C ARG A 96 -1.14 0.84 8.31
N ASN A 97 -0.50 1.89 8.83
CA ASN A 97 -0.55 3.23 8.24
C ASN A 97 0.09 3.26 6.84
N LEU A 98 1.31 2.73 6.69
CA LEU A 98 1.98 2.64 5.38
C LEU A 98 1.17 1.84 4.36
N ARG A 99 0.54 0.74 4.76
CA ARG A 99 -0.37 -0.04 3.93
C ARG A 99 -1.61 0.76 3.53
N SER A 100 -2.18 1.54 4.44
CA SER A 100 -3.30 2.44 4.15
C SER A 100 -2.92 3.49 3.09
N LYS A 101 -1.74 4.13 3.22
CA LYS A 101 -1.21 5.05 2.21
C LYS A 101 -0.95 4.36 0.87
N ALA A 102 -0.28 3.20 0.88
CA ALA A 102 -0.02 2.41 -0.31
C ALA A 102 -1.30 2.02 -1.07
N ARG A 103 -2.41 1.82 -0.36
CA ARG A 103 -3.72 1.55 -0.96
C ARG A 103 -4.32 2.78 -1.64
N LYS A 104 -4.18 3.99 -1.07
CA LYS A 104 -4.59 5.23 -1.76
C LYS A 104 -3.85 5.38 -3.08
N VAL A 105 -2.53 5.17 -3.06
CA VAL A 105 -1.70 5.13 -4.27
C VAL A 105 -2.20 4.08 -5.27
N LEU A 106 -2.48 2.85 -4.82
CA LEU A 106 -3.02 1.79 -5.70
C LEU A 106 -4.29 2.25 -6.43
N PHE A 107 -5.23 2.88 -5.74
CA PHE A 107 -6.48 3.35 -6.35
C PHE A 107 -6.25 4.49 -7.34
N GLU A 108 -5.30 5.40 -7.08
CA GLU A 108 -4.96 6.46 -8.03
C GLU A 108 -4.26 5.94 -9.28
N VAL A 109 -3.37 4.95 -9.13
CA VAL A 109 -2.77 4.26 -10.26
C VAL A 109 -3.84 3.52 -11.07
N LYS A 110 -4.80 2.90 -10.39
CA LYS A 110 -5.96 2.28 -11.04
C LYS A 110 -6.80 3.30 -11.83
N SER A 111 -6.88 4.55 -11.36
CA SER A 111 -7.55 5.66 -12.05
C SER A 111 -6.71 6.30 -13.16
N GLY A 112 -5.47 5.85 -13.39
CA GLY A 112 -4.64 6.27 -14.53
C GLY A 112 -3.39 7.08 -14.18
N LYS A 113 -3.14 7.42 -12.91
CA LYS A 113 -1.88 8.10 -12.52
C LYS A 113 -0.70 7.13 -12.62
N SER A 114 0.51 7.65 -12.83
CA SER A 114 1.73 6.84 -12.67
C SER A 114 1.96 6.49 -11.20
N LEU A 115 2.67 5.38 -10.94
CA LEU A 115 3.01 4.98 -9.57
C LEU A 115 3.83 6.06 -8.88
N GLU A 116 4.73 6.71 -9.61
CA GLU A 116 5.61 7.77 -9.13
C GLU A 116 4.82 9.00 -8.70
N ALA A 117 3.92 9.50 -9.58
CA ALA A 117 3.10 10.68 -9.29
C ALA A 117 2.16 10.44 -8.11
N ALA A 118 1.44 9.30 -8.12
CA ALA A 118 0.55 8.94 -7.02
C ALA A 118 1.31 8.74 -5.69
N SER A 119 2.51 8.15 -5.74
CA SER A 119 3.35 7.98 -4.54
C SER A 119 3.80 9.32 -3.96
N ALA A 120 4.17 10.27 -4.81
CA ALA A 120 4.59 11.62 -4.40
C ALA A 120 3.48 12.37 -3.66
N GLU A 121 2.24 12.29 -4.15
CA GLU A 121 1.06 12.93 -3.55
C GLU A 121 0.74 12.42 -2.13
N HIS A 122 1.04 11.15 -1.85
CA HIS A 122 0.86 10.55 -0.52
C HIS A 122 2.12 10.57 0.35
N HIS A 123 3.16 11.27 -0.09
CA HIS A 123 4.47 11.36 0.58
C HIS A 123 5.03 9.99 0.96
N ILE A 124 4.95 9.03 0.04
CA ILE A 124 5.44 7.66 0.20
C ILE A 124 6.32 7.29 -0.98
N LYS A 125 7.35 6.47 -0.76
CA LYS A 125 8.22 6.02 -1.86
C LYS A 125 7.56 4.89 -2.66
N PRO A 126 7.69 4.84 -4.01
CA PRO A 126 7.16 3.74 -4.84
C PRO A 126 7.58 2.34 -4.36
N GLU A 127 8.81 2.16 -3.91
CA GLU A 127 9.34 0.90 -3.36
C GLU A 127 8.59 0.50 -2.10
N THR A 128 8.27 1.48 -1.25
CA THR A 128 7.53 1.26 -0.01
C THR A 128 6.09 0.89 -0.31
N VAL A 129 5.48 1.52 -1.31
CA VAL A 129 4.15 1.14 -1.80
C VAL A 129 4.14 -0.33 -2.22
N ARG A 130 5.03 -0.74 -3.14
CA ARG A 130 5.13 -2.13 -3.64
C ARG A 130 5.39 -3.16 -2.53
N ARG A 131 6.13 -2.77 -1.48
CA ARG A 131 6.40 -3.63 -0.32
C ARG A 131 5.19 -3.83 0.60
N HIS A 132 4.27 -2.86 0.65
CA HIS A 132 3.07 -2.91 1.49
C HIS A 132 1.82 -3.38 0.74
N ILE A 133 1.84 -3.40 -0.59
CA ILE A 133 0.78 -3.95 -1.42
C ILE A 133 1.36 -4.67 -2.65
N ASP A 134 1.10 -5.97 -2.74
CA ASP A 134 1.50 -6.81 -3.89
C ASP A 134 0.45 -6.69 -5.01
N GLY A 135 0.23 -5.45 -5.44
CA GLY A 135 -0.86 -5.06 -6.32
C GLY A 135 -0.44 -4.59 -7.69
N PHE A 136 0.85 -4.65 -8.02
CA PHE A 136 1.37 -4.05 -9.25
C PHE A 136 2.04 -5.08 -10.16
N VAL A 137 1.93 -4.86 -11.46
CA VAL A 137 2.65 -5.57 -12.53
C VAL A 137 3.25 -4.53 -13.47
N LYS A 138 4.36 -4.86 -14.12
CA LYS A 138 5.00 -3.98 -15.09
C LYS A 138 4.60 -4.44 -16.50
N GLU A 139 3.92 -3.57 -17.24
CA GLU A 139 3.44 -3.80 -18.60
C GLU A 139 3.91 -2.66 -19.51
N SER A 140 4.62 -2.98 -20.59
CA SER A 140 5.16 -2.00 -21.54
C SER A 140 5.94 -0.87 -20.84
N GLY A 141 6.75 -1.22 -19.85
CA GLY A 141 7.55 -0.26 -19.07
C GLY A 141 6.80 0.50 -17.98
N ARG A 142 5.47 0.40 -17.89
CA ARG A 142 4.63 1.13 -16.92
C ARG A 142 4.06 0.21 -15.84
N TRP A 143 3.92 0.73 -14.63
CA TRP A 143 3.26 0.01 -13.54
C TRP A 143 1.73 0.05 -13.73
N ARG A 144 1.11 -1.13 -13.71
CA ARG A 144 -0.36 -1.31 -13.70
C ARG A 144 -0.82 -2.08 -12.48
N VAL A 145 -2.08 -1.89 -12.12
CA VAL A 145 -2.70 -2.54 -10.95
C VAL A 145 -3.28 -3.90 -11.34
N LYS A 146 -2.95 -4.94 -10.56
CA LYS A 146 -3.55 -6.28 -10.65
C LYS A 146 -5.07 -6.21 -10.41
N ARG A 147 -5.83 -7.01 -11.15
CA ARG A 147 -7.29 -7.09 -10.99
C ARG A 147 -7.72 -7.53 -9.58
N ILE A 148 -6.97 -8.44 -8.96
CA ILE A 148 -7.24 -8.98 -7.63
C ILE A 148 -5.99 -8.80 -6.78
N VAL A 149 -6.15 -8.15 -5.63
CA VAL A 149 -5.09 -7.92 -4.66
C VAL A 149 -5.60 -8.31 -3.29
N LYS A 150 -5.07 -9.41 -2.75
CA LYS A 150 -5.33 -9.82 -1.37
C LYS A 150 -4.54 -8.89 -0.46
N ASN A 151 -5.25 -8.11 0.33
CA ASN A 151 -4.65 -7.14 1.23
C ASN A 151 -5.65 -6.81 2.33
N GLU A 152 -5.58 -7.51 3.45
CA GLU A 152 -6.53 -7.32 4.56
C GLU A 152 -6.45 -5.90 5.11
N MET A 153 -7.61 -5.32 5.42
CA MET A 153 -7.72 -3.97 5.94
C MET A 153 -8.99 -3.74 6.75
N SER A 154 -8.89 -2.93 7.81
CA SER A 154 -10.07 -2.47 8.55
C SER A 154 -10.77 -1.36 7.77
N MET A 155 -12.08 -1.49 7.59
CA MET A 155 -12.93 -0.49 6.96
C MET A 155 -14.23 -0.30 7.74
N ARG A 156 -14.62 0.96 7.82
CA ARG A 156 -15.89 1.39 8.42
C ARG A 156 -17.03 1.16 7.44
N ILE A 157 -18.10 0.55 7.93
CA ILE A 157 -19.38 0.39 7.24
C ILE A 157 -20.50 0.74 8.22
N TYR A 158 -21.70 0.99 7.68
CA TYR A 158 -22.92 1.01 8.45
C TYR A 158 -23.71 -0.26 8.13
N SER A 159 -24.23 -0.91 9.17
CA SER A 159 -24.97 -2.16 9.04
C SER A 159 -25.89 -2.31 10.24
N ARG A 160 -27.18 -2.64 10.02
CA ARG A 160 -28.16 -2.89 11.10
C ARG A 160 -28.26 -1.70 12.07
N GLY A 161 -28.32 -0.49 11.53
CA GLY A 161 -28.45 0.75 12.31
C GLY A 161 -27.27 1.08 13.21
N ARG A 162 -26.08 0.52 12.94
CA ARG A 162 -24.84 0.84 13.69
C ARG A 162 -23.64 1.03 12.77
N GLU A 163 -22.70 1.86 13.23
CA GLU A 163 -21.37 1.94 12.66
C GLU A 163 -20.53 0.76 13.16
N GLN A 164 -19.81 0.10 12.25
CA GLN A 164 -18.91 -0.99 12.60
C GLN A 164 -17.66 -1.01 11.71
N HIS A 165 -16.54 -1.40 12.31
CA HIS A 165 -15.30 -1.65 11.59
C HIS A 165 -15.17 -3.14 11.28
N ILE A 166 -15.05 -3.48 10.00
CA ILE A 166 -14.86 -4.86 9.54
C ILE A 166 -13.51 -5.01 8.84
N LEU A 167 -12.92 -6.21 8.95
CA LEU A 167 -11.68 -6.52 8.23
C LEU A 167 -12.04 -7.11 6.86
N VAL A 168 -11.81 -6.40 5.77
CA VAL A 168 -12.07 -6.93 4.42
C VAL A 168 -10.85 -7.62 3.83
N PRO A 169 -11.03 -8.71 3.04
CA PRO A 169 -9.93 -9.56 2.60
C PRO A 169 -9.17 -9.02 1.38
N ASP A 170 -9.85 -8.23 0.53
CA ASP A 170 -9.28 -7.77 -0.74
C ASP A 170 -9.71 -6.36 -1.12
N VAL A 171 -9.01 -5.80 -2.11
CA VAL A 171 -9.24 -4.45 -2.62
C VAL A 171 -10.57 -4.26 -3.35
N ARG A 172 -11.24 -5.35 -3.77
CA ARG A 172 -12.54 -5.27 -4.46
C ARG A 172 -13.64 -4.95 -3.45
N GLN A 173 -13.69 -5.70 -2.35
CA GLN A 173 -14.60 -5.42 -1.24
C GLN A 173 -14.36 -4.01 -0.69
N ALA A 174 -13.09 -3.62 -0.53
CA ALA A 174 -12.73 -2.28 -0.11
C ALA A 174 -13.25 -1.18 -1.05
N SER A 175 -13.17 -1.40 -2.37
CA SER A 175 -13.69 -0.48 -3.37
C SER A 175 -15.21 -0.34 -3.30
N ILE A 176 -15.94 -1.43 -3.00
CA ILE A 176 -17.40 -1.38 -2.83
C ILE A 176 -17.74 -0.54 -1.59
N ILE A 177 -17.08 -0.80 -0.46
CA ILE A 177 -17.25 0.00 0.77
C ILE A 177 -16.94 1.48 0.51
N GLY A 178 -15.88 1.79 -0.23
CA GLY A 178 -15.53 3.16 -0.58
C GLY A 178 -16.64 3.88 -1.35
N ARG A 179 -17.22 3.22 -2.36
CA ARG A 179 -18.36 3.76 -3.12
C ARG A 179 -19.61 3.91 -2.25
N TYR A 180 -19.91 2.92 -1.42
CA TYR A 180 -21.02 2.97 -0.47
C TYR A 180 -20.88 4.15 0.51
N ASN A 181 -19.71 4.32 1.13
CA ASN A 181 -19.48 5.42 2.06
C ASN A 181 -19.60 6.79 1.37
N ASN A 182 -19.19 6.90 0.10
CA ASN A 182 -19.39 8.11 -0.68
C ASN A 182 -20.87 8.35 -1.01
N ALA A 183 -21.62 7.29 -1.34
CA ALA A 183 -23.06 7.36 -1.55
C ALA A 183 -23.81 7.81 -0.30
N VAL A 184 -23.52 7.21 0.86
CA VAL A 184 -24.09 7.65 2.16
C VAL A 184 -23.76 9.11 2.43
N LYS A 185 -22.52 9.54 2.20
CA LYS A 185 -22.12 10.94 2.36
C LYS A 185 -22.95 11.88 1.46
N ASN A 186 -23.15 11.50 0.19
CA ASN A 186 -23.94 12.31 -0.74
C ASN A 186 -25.42 12.32 -0.39
N PHE A 187 -25.98 11.19 0.01
CA PHE A 187 -27.34 11.09 0.52
C PHE A 187 -27.53 12.02 1.72
N LEU A 188 -26.72 11.90 2.77
CA LEU A 188 -26.84 12.75 3.98
C LEU A 188 -26.71 14.25 3.66
N ARG A 189 -25.91 14.61 2.65
CA ARG A 189 -25.74 16.01 2.22
C ARG A 189 -26.91 16.54 1.38
N THR A 190 -27.51 15.71 0.53
CA THR A 190 -28.46 16.16 -0.50
C THR A 190 -29.89 15.68 -0.27
N HIS A 191 -30.10 14.78 0.68
CA HIS A 191 -31.37 14.09 0.94
C HIS A 191 -31.87 13.28 -0.27
N ASN A 192 -31.02 13.02 -1.27
CA ASN A 192 -31.37 12.24 -2.45
C ASN A 192 -31.10 10.75 -2.24
N GLU A 193 -32.17 9.98 -2.10
CA GLU A 193 -32.15 8.54 -1.81
C GLU A 193 -31.57 7.70 -2.95
N SER A 194 -31.62 8.20 -4.19
CA SER A 194 -31.12 7.47 -5.37
C SER A 194 -29.63 7.13 -5.30
N PHE A 195 -28.86 7.82 -4.45
CA PHE A 195 -27.46 7.46 -4.18
C PHE A 195 -27.33 6.08 -3.51
N LEU A 196 -28.33 5.65 -2.75
CA LEU A 196 -28.31 4.41 -1.96
C LEU A 196 -28.84 3.20 -2.73
N SER A 197 -29.69 3.40 -3.75
CA SER A 197 -30.31 2.33 -4.52
C SER A 197 -29.34 1.25 -5.04
N PRO A 198 -28.12 1.57 -5.50
CA PRO A 198 -27.16 0.55 -5.94
C PRO A 198 -26.66 -0.40 -4.84
N PHE A 199 -26.93 -0.10 -3.56
CA PHE A 199 -26.44 -0.83 -2.39
C PHE A 199 -27.54 -1.55 -1.62
N GLU A 200 -28.80 -1.43 -2.04
CA GLU A 200 -29.92 -2.12 -1.41
C GLU A 200 -29.74 -3.65 -1.47
N GLY A 201 -29.92 -4.31 -0.32
CA GLY A 201 -29.72 -5.75 -0.17
C GLY A 201 -28.27 -6.22 -0.28
N MET A 202 -27.31 -5.33 -0.57
CA MET A 202 -25.90 -5.68 -0.76
C MET A 202 -25.25 -6.09 0.56
N ALA A 203 -24.41 -7.13 0.51
CA ALA A 203 -23.63 -7.58 1.66
C ALA A 203 -22.14 -7.66 1.33
N ILE A 204 -21.31 -7.25 2.29
CA ILE A 204 -19.85 -7.35 2.24
C ILE A 204 -19.40 -8.53 3.10
N LYS A 205 -18.61 -9.43 2.53
CA LYS A 205 -17.97 -10.51 3.29
C LYS A 205 -16.67 -10.02 3.92
N ASP A 206 -16.54 -10.19 5.23
CA ASP A 206 -15.30 -9.92 5.95
C ASP A 206 -14.25 -11.04 5.71
N SER A 207 -13.07 -10.87 6.28
CA SER A 207 -11.94 -11.82 6.12
C SER A 207 -12.18 -13.16 6.81
N ARG A 208 -13.21 -13.27 7.66
CA ARG A 208 -13.68 -14.50 8.29
C ARG A 208 -14.85 -15.12 7.51
N GLY A 209 -15.28 -14.51 6.41
CA GLY A 209 -16.41 -14.96 5.59
C GLY A 209 -17.78 -14.53 6.11
N VAL A 210 -17.85 -13.73 7.19
CA VAL A 210 -19.12 -13.23 7.74
C VAL A 210 -19.66 -12.13 6.84
N ALA A 211 -20.93 -12.26 6.44
CA ALA A 211 -21.61 -11.29 5.59
C ALA A 211 -22.22 -10.15 6.42
N HIS A 212 -21.92 -8.92 6.04
CA HIS A 212 -22.42 -7.69 6.64
C HIS A 212 -23.28 -6.94 5.62
N ARG A 213 -24.59 -6.87 5.83
CA ARG A 213 -25.49 -6.10 4.94
C ARG A 213 -25.22 -4.61 5.10
N LEU A 214 -25.08 -3.90 3.99
CA LEU A 214 -24.92 -2.44 4.01
C LEU A 214 -26.23 -1.79 4.43
N GLU A 215 -26.14 -0.76 5.26
CA GLU A 215 -27.32 0.00 5.70
C GLU A 215 -27.80 0.93 4.59
N THR A 216 -29.07 0.83 4.23
CA THR A 216 -29.74 1.72 3.27
C THR A 216 -31.01 2.32 3.85
N ASP A 217 -31.39 1.98 5.09
CA ASP A 217 -32.50 2.64 5.78
C ASP A 217 -32.14 4.09 6.09
N LEU A 218 -32.95 5.00 5.55
CA LEU A 218 -32.71 6.44 5.60
C LEU A 218 -32.69 6.94 7.05
N LYS A 219 -33.69 6.51 7.83
CA LYS A 219 -33.85 6.90 9.23
C LYS A 219 -32.66 6.40 10.05
N ALA A 220 -32.23 5.16 9.86
CA ALA A 220 -31.05 4.61 10.52
C ALA A 220 -29.78 5.41 10.19
N LEU A 221 -29.59 5.79 8.92
CA LEU A 221 -28.44 6.59 8.50
C LEU A 221 -28.47 8.01 9.08
N TYR A 222 -29.64 8.66 9.16
CA TYR A 222 -29.79 9.95 9.85
C TYR A 222 -29.51 9.83 11.34
N MET A 223 -30.11 8.85 12.02
CA MET A 223 -29.86 8.61 13.44
C MET A 223 -28.38 8.34 13.71
N LEU A 224 -27.68 7.62 12.82
CA LEU A 224 -26.24 7.38 12.93
C LEU A 224 -25.40 8.63 12.70
N TRP A 225 -25.90 9.56 11.89
CA TRP A 225 -25.25 10.83 11.63
C TRP A 225 -25.46 11.81 12.80
N GLU A 226 -26.67 11.91 13.33
CA GLU A 226 -27.02 12.73 14.50
C GLU A 226 -26.41 12.22 15.80
N ARG A 227 -26.32 10.88 15.98
CA ARG A 227 -25.60 10.24 17.10
C ARG A 227 -24.11 10.50 17.11
N LYS A 228 -23.56 11.20 16.12
CA LYS A 228 -22.23 11.79 16.21
C LYS A 228 -22.38 13.21 16.74
N PRO A 229 -22.60 13.44 18.06
CA PRO A 229 -22.44 14.78 18.61
C PRO A 229 -20.99 15.23 18.32
N GLU A 230 -20.84 16.50 17.98
CA GLU A 230 -19.68 17.41 17.82
C GLU A 230 -18.25 17.03 18.31
N GLU A 231 -17.84 15.76 18.40
CA GLU A 231 -16.48 15.34 18.80
C GLU A 231 -15.41 15.57 17.69
N GLN A 232 -15.74 16.32 16.64
CA GLN A 232 -14.82 16.72 15.57
C GLN A 232 -13.97 17.95 15.93
N GLN A 233 -13.94 18.37 17.20
CA GLN A 233 -12.85 19.19 17.77
C GLN A 233 -11.82 18.36 18.57
N ARG A 234 -11.69 17.06 18.31
CA ARG A 234 -10.55 16.30 18.84
C ARG A 234 -9.39 16.30 17.84
N PRO A 235 -8.22 16.84 18.21
CA PRO A 235 -7.06 16.88 17.33
C PRO A 235 -6.72 15.45 16.90
N ILE A 236 -6.42 15.31 15.61
CA ILE A 236 -5.94 14.07 15.03
C ILE A 236 -4.50 13.86 15.55
N TYR A 237 -4.31 13.42 16.79
CA TYR A 237 -3.15 12.65 17.24
C TYR A 237 -3.47 11.98 18.59
N ASP A 238 -2.86 10.81 18.75
CA ASP A 238 -2.59 10.04 19.96
C ASP A 238 -3.46 8.82 20.33
N ASP A 239 -2.72 7.72 20.43
CA ASP A 239 -2.86 6.57 21.33
C ASP A 239 -3.73 5.38 20.93
N LEU A 240 -3.12 4.49 20.13
CA LEU A 240 -3.29 3.05 20.31
C LEU A 240 -2.02 2.50 20.99
N GLY A 241 -2.14 2.23 22.29
CA GLY A 241 -1.26 1.35 23.04
C GLY A 241 -1.27 -0.09 22.50
#